data_AF-A0A2S2N3V4-F1
#
_entry.id   AF-A0A2S2N3V4-F1
#
_cell.length_a   1.000
_cell.length_b   1.000
_cell.length_c   1.000
_cell.angle_alpha   90.00
_cell.angle_beta   90.00
_cell.angle_gamma   90.00
#
_symmetry.space_group_name_H-M   'P 1'
#
loop_
_entity.id
_entity.type
_entity.pdbx_description
1 polymer ?
#
loop_
_entity_poly.entity_id
_entity_poly.type
_entity_poly.pdbx_seq_one_letter_code
_entity_poly.pdbx_strand_id
1 'polypeptide(L)'
;LEDAVRAAERFSRRSDSLLREFQEEMLNTSGLLDQLSRQFGWVARLANRSLGDNDNNSGFLQVTTVLSRAPDPADPAPDTEVTVQLFGSEPLALTVPGHIPWDDPKFMELVAEQALRRFRENAVE
;
A
#
# COMPACT_ATOMS: atom_id res chain seq x y z
N LEU A 1 12.27 47.44 -38.79
CA LEU A 1 11.71 46.08 -39.01
C LEU A 1 12.66 45.01 -38.46
N GLU A 2 13.93 45.04 -38.86
CA GLU A 2 14.96 44.08 -38.41
C GLU A 2 15.16 44.01 -36.89
N ASP A 3 15.16 45.16 -36.20
CA ASP A 3 15.30 45.17 -34.74
C ASP A 3 14.12 44.54 -34.02
N ALA A 4 12.90 44.71 -34.55
CA ALA A 4 11.70 44.08 -34.02
C ALA A 4 11.73 42.56 -34.25
N VAL A 5 12.22 42.11 -35.40
CA VAL A 5 12.42 40.68 -35.68
C VAL A 5 13.47 40.08 -34.75
N ARG A 6 14.62 40.74 -34.59
CA ARG A 6 15.68 40.30 -33.67
C ARG A 6 15.22 40.28 -32.21
N ALA A 7 14.33 41.19 -31.82
CA ALA A 7 13.70 41.19 -30.51
C ALA A 7 12.73 40.02 -30.35
N ALA A 8 11.89 39.75 -31.35
CA ALA A 8 10.97 38.62 -31.38
C ALA A 8 11.71 37.27 -31.33
N GLU A 9 12.81 37.11 -32.07
CA GLU A 9 13.64 35.90 -32.03
C GLU A 9 14.27 35.66 -30.66
N ARG A 10 14.80 36.72 -30.02
CA ARG A 10 15.35 36.62 -28.66
C ARG A 10 14.28 36.25 -27.65
N PHE A 11 13.09 36.81 -27.80
CA PHE A 11 11.94 36.46 -26.95
C PHE A 11 11.54 34.99 -27.16
N SER A 12 11.38 34.54 -28.40
CA SER A 12 11.02 33.16 -28.72
C SER A 12 12.02 32.17 -28.09
N ARG A 13 13.33 32.37 -28.31
CA ARG A 13 14.36 31.50 -27.74
C ARG A 13 14.32 31.46 -26.21
N ARG A 14 14.04 32.59 -25.58
CA ARG A 14 13.95 32.67 -24.12
C ARG A 14 12.70 31.97 -23.59
N SER A 15 11.57 32.14 -24.27
CA SER A 15 10.33 31.42 -23.95
C SER A 15 10.51 29.91 -24.12
N ASP A 16 11.15 29.46 -25.19
CA ASP A 16 11.42 28.03 -25.42
C ASP A 16 12.32 27.44 -24.33
N SER A 17 13.35 28.17 -23.89
CA SER A 17 14.22 27.76 -22.77
C SER A 17 13.43 27.60 -21.46
N LEU A 18 12.61 28.61 -21.11
CA LEU A 18 11.80 28.59 -19.90
C LEU A 18 10.77 27.45 -19.91
N LEU A 19 10.12 27.21 -21.05
CA LEU A 19 9.18 26.11 -21.20
C LEU A 19 9.86 24.75 -21.04
N ARG A 20 11.08 24.61 -21.55
CA ARG A 20 11.86 23.38 -21.41
C ARG A 20 12.26 23.11 -19.96
N GLU A 21 12.79 24.11 -19.27
CA GLU A 21 13.14 24.02 -17.84
C GLU A 21 11.91 23.65 -17.00
N PHE A 22 10.77 24.29 -17.26
CA PHE A 22 9.51 23.99 -16.60
C PHE A 22 9.03 22.56 -16.87
N GLN A 23 9.13 22.06 -18.10
CA GLN A 23 8.79 20.69 -18.44
C GLN A 23 9.67 19.67 -17.69
N GLU A 24 10.98 19.92 -17.61
CA GLU A 24 11.92 19.08 -16.88
C GLU A 24 11.61 19.05 -15.37
N GLU A 25 11.30 20.20 -14.77
CA GLU A 25 10.91 20.31 -13.36
C GLU A 25 9.57 19.59 -13.08
N MET A 26 8.58 19.74 -13.96
CA MET A 26 7.31 19.03 -13.85
C MET A 26 7.48 17.51 -13.96
N LEU A 27 8.30 17.03 -14.91
CA LEU A 27 8.60 15.59 -15.05
C LEU A 27 9.24 15.05 -13.77
N ASN A 28 10.22 15.75 -13.22
CA ASN A 28 10.85 15.37 -11.95
C ASN A 28 9.83 15.35 -10.79
N THR A 29 8.99 16.37 -10.69
CA THR A 29 7.95 16.46 -9.65
C THR A 29 6.91 15.35 -9.79
N SER A 30 6.50 15.02 -11.01
CA SER A 30 5.58 13.93 -11.28
C SER A 30 6.16 12.58 -10.85
N GLY A 31 7.46 12.35 -11.09
CA GLY A 31 8.17 11.15 -10.63
C GLY A 31 8.24 11.06 -9.10
N LEU A 32 8.48 12.18 -8.41
CA LEU A 32 8.46 12.23 -6.94
C LEU A 32 7.06 11.94 -6.37
N LEU A 33 6.01 12.53 -6.97
CA LEU A 33 4.63 12.27 -6.56
C LEU A 33 4.23 10.80 -6.76
N ASP A 34 4.63 10.21 -7.89
CA ASP A 34 4.41 8.80 -8.19
C ASP A 34 5.16 7.89 -7.20
N GLN A 35 6.40 8.22 -6.85
CA GLN A 35 7.16 7.51 -5.82
C GLN A 35 6.47 7.61 -4.44
N LEU A 36 6.04 8.81 -4.04
CA LEU A 36 5.34 9.01 -2.76
C LEU A 36 4.01 8.26 -2.72
N SER A 37 3.25 8.28 -3.82
CA SER A 37 2.00 7.53 -3.97
C SER A 37 2.23 6.03 -3.80
N ARG A 38 3.24 5.45 -4.46
CA ARG A 38 3.59 4.02 -4.30
C ARG A 38 4.01 3.67 -2.88
N GLN A 39 4.79 4.53 -2.21
CA GLN A 39 5.29 4.23 -0.87
C GLN A 39 4.24 4.42 0.23
N PHE A 40 3.37 5.43 0.10
CA PHE A 40 2.51 5.92 1.18
C PHE A 40 1.03 5.99 0.83
N GLY A 41 0.61 5.73 -0.42
CA GLY A 41 -0.80 5.78 -0.81
C GLY A 41 -1.70 4.82 -0.03
N TRP A 42 -1.15 3.72 0.48
CA TRP A 42 -1.85 2.79 1.38
C TRP A 42 -2.23 3.44 2.73
N VAL A 43 -1.44 4.41 3.23
CA VAL A 43 -1.71 5.16 4.47
C VAL A 43 -2.89 6.12 4.30
N ALA A 44 -3.03 6.75 3.14
CA ALA A 44 -4.16 7.61 2.84
C ALA A 44 -5.48 6.81 2.81
N ARG A 45 -5.47 5.62 2.20
CA ARG A 45 -6.62 4.70 2.20
C ARG A 45 -6.94 4.18 3.61
N LEU A 46 -5.92 3.92 4.42
CA LEU A 46 -6.08 3.57 5.83
C LEU A 46 -6.85 4.67 6.57
N ALA A 47 -6.41 5.92 6.50
CA ALA A 47 -7.03 7.03 7.21
C ALA A 47 -8.52 7.19 6.85
N ASN A 48 -8.86 7.07 5.56
CA ASN A 48 -10.25 7.18 5.10
C ASN A 48 -11.16 6.10 5.71
N ARG A 49 -10.65 4.87 5.89
CA ARG A 49 -11.45 3.75 6.42
C ARG A 49 -11.51 3.73 7.94
N SER A 50 -10.45 4.16 8.63
CA SER A 50 -10.43 4.25 10.09
C SER A 50 -11.31 5.36 10.67
N LEU A 51 -11.64 6.38 9.87
CA LEU A 51 -12.46 7.53 10.28
C LEU A 51 -13.97 7.35 10.02
N GLY A 52 -14.35 6.36 9.21
CA GLY A 52 -15.74 6.15 8.78
C GLY A 52 -16.57 5.22 9.66
N ASP A 53 -15.95 4.47 10.58
CA ASP A 53 -16.64 3.49 11.42
C ASP A 53 -16.90 4.07 12.82
N ASN A 54 -18.09 4.65 12.97
CA ASN A 54 -18.60 5.22 14.21
C ASN A 54 -19.32 4.17 15.07
N ASP A 55 -19.11 2.88 14.79
CA ASP A 55 -19.87 1.80 15.39
C ASP A 55 -18.94 0.82 16.12
N ASN A 56 -19.36 0.43 17.32
CA ASN A 56 -18.55 -0.17 18.39
C ASN A 56 -18.04 -1.61 18.12
N ASN A 57 -17.75 -1.99 16.87
CA ASN A 57 -17.34 -3.37 16.54
C ASN A 57 -16.31 -3.54 15.40
N SER A 58 -15.78 -2.49 14.78
CA SER A 58 -14.91 -2.65 13.60
C SER A 58 -13.44 -2.42 13.93
N GLY A 59 -12.81 -3.44 14.51
CA GLY A 59 -11.38 -3.43 14.80
C GLY A 59 -10.55 -3.31 13.52
N PHE A 60 -9.45 -2.55 13.59
CA PHE A 60 -8.46 -2.37 12.51
C PHE A 60 -8.04 -3.68 11.81
N LEU A 61 -8.00 -4.78 12.57
CA LEU A 61 -7.81 -6.15 12.10
C LEU A 61 -8.88 -7.03 12.75
N GLN A 62 -9.70 -7.68 11.92
CA GLN A 62 -10.73 -8.60 12.35
C GLN A 62 -10.37 -10.02 11.87
N VAL A 63 -10.21 -10.95 12.80
CA VAL A 63 -10.05 -12.37 12.47
C VAL A 63 -11.44 -12.98 12.31
N THR A 64 -11.75 -13.50 11.12
CA THR A 64 -13.08 -14.06 10.81
C THR A 64 -13.09 -15.58 10.88
N THR A 65 -11.98 -16.23 10.54
CA THR A 65 -11.90 -17.70 10.55
C THR A 65 -10.48 -18.14 10.87
N VAL A 66 -10.36 -19.19 11.69
CA VAL A 66 -9.11 -19.89 11.97
C VAL A 66 -9.35 -21.37 11.72
N LEU A 67 -8.61 -21.96 10.80
CA LEU A 67 -8.70 -23.37 10.42
C LEU A 67 -7.35 -24.04 10.64
N SER A 68 -7.28 -24.95 11.61
CA SER A 68 -6.12 -25.83 11.79
C SER A 68 -6.51 -27.27 11.52
N ARG A 69 -5.60 -28.01 10.89
CA ARG A 69 -5.73 -29.46 10.74
C ARG A 69 -5.21 -30.16 12.00
N ALA A 70 -5.70 -31.36 12.26
CA ALA A 70 -5.14 -32.20 13.32
C ALA A 70 -3.77 -32.77 12.89
N PRO A 71 -2.81 -32.92 13.82
CA PRO A 71 -1.53 -33.55 13.54
C PRO A 71 -1.70 -34.99 13.02
N ASP A 72 -0.96 -35.33 11.97
CA ASP A 72 -0.88 -36.67 11.38
C ASP A 72 0.59 -37.15 11.48
N PRO A 73 0.90 -38.45 11.66
CA PRO A 73 2.27 -38.95 11.54
C PRO A 73 3.02 -38.53 10.27
N ALA A 74 2.31 -38.23 9.17
CA ALA A 74 2.91 -37.67 7.95
C ALA A 74 3.13 -36.13 8.01
N ASP A 75 2.37 -35.41 8.83
CA ASP A 75 2.44 -33.96 9.02
C ASP A 75 2.18 -33.61 10.50
N PRO A 76 3.23 -33.61 11.33
CA PRO A 76 3.09 -33.49 12.79
C PRO A 76 2.73 -32.07 13.24
N ALA A 77 2.83 -31.07 12.36
CA ALA A 77 2.56 -29.67 12.69
C ALA A 77 1.96 -28.96 11.45
N PRO A 78 0.70 -29.29 11.10
CA PRO A 78 0.07 -28.73 9.92
C PRO A 78 -0.15 -27.23 10.08
N ASP A 79 0.03 -26.50 8.98
CA ASP A 79 -0.17 -25.07 8.96
C ASP A 79 -1.60 -24.66 9.33
N THR A 80 -1.73 -23.52 9.99
CA THR A 80 -3.00 -22.89 10.33
C THR A 80 -3.37 -21.88 9.26
N GLU A 81 -4.54 -22.02 8.67
CA GLU A 81 -5.12 -21.04 7.77
C GLU A 81 -5.95 -20.03 8.57
N VAL A 82 -5.69 -18.75 8.35
CA VAL A 82 -6.32 -17.64 9.06
C VAL A 82 -6.92 -16.69 8.06
N THR A 83 -8.23 -16.49 8.12
CA THR A 83 -8.92 -15.48 7.34
C THR A 83 -9.06 -14.22 8.18
N VAL A 84 -8.52 -13.11 7.67
CA VAL A 84 -8.56 -11.81 8.34
C VAL A 84 -9.13 -10.74 7.42
N GLN A 85 -9.80 -9.77 8.01
CA GLN A 85 -10.27 -8.57 7.34
C GLN A 85 -9.54 -7.37 7.93
N LEU A 86 -8.92 -6.56 7.07
CA LEU A 86 -8.13 -5.40 7.51
C LEU A 86 -8.82 -4.12 7.05
N PHE A 87 -9.17 -3.24 7.98
CA PHE A 87 -9.82 -1.95 7.67
C PHE A 87 -11.05 -2.08 6.74
N GLY A 88 -11.92 -3.07 6.97
CA GLY A 88 -13.09 -3.32 6.12
C GLY A 88 -12.75 -3.67 4.66
N SER A 89 -11.54 -4.16 4.37
CA SER A 89 -11.17 -4.72 3.07
C SER A 89 -11.95 -6.00 2.74
N GLU A 90 -11.75 -6.56 1.56
CA GLU A 90 -12.10 -7.96 1.36
C GLU A 90 -11.29 -8.86 2.31
N PRO A 91 -11.85 -9.99 2.78
CA PRO A 91 -11.12 -10.93 3.62
C PRO A 91 -9.89 -11.52 2.90
N LEU A 92 -8.79 -11.65 3.63
CA LEU A 92 -7.53 -12.23 3.18
C LEU A 92 -7.29 -13.57 3.88
N ALA A 93 -7.02 -14.61 3.09
CA ALA A 93 -6.55 -15.89 3.61
C ALA A 93 -5.02 -15.85 3.77
N LEU A 94 -4.56 -16.18 4.97
CA LEU A 94 -3.16 -16.21 5.38
C LEU A 94 -2.81 -17.60 5.91
N THR A 95 -1.53 -17.97 5.84
CA THR A 95 -1.04 -19.25 6.34
C THR A 95 0.01 -18.99 7.40
N VAL A 96 -0.19 -19.59 8.57
CA VAL A 96 0.73 -19.54 9.70
C VAL A 96 1.35 -20.92 9.87
N PRO A 97 2.69 -21.02 9.97
CA PRO A 97 3.35 -22.30 10.17
C PRO A 97 2.84 -23.05 11.41
N GLY A 98 2.54 -24.34 11.27
CA GLY A 98 1.93 -25.15 12.35
C GLY A 98 2.79 -25.34 13.60
N HIS A 99 4.09 -25.06 13.52
CA HIS A 99 4.99 -25.10 14.67
C HIS A 99 4.83 -23.89 15.61
N ILE A 100 4.06 -22.87 15.22
CA ILE A 100 3.78 -21.68 16.03
C ILE A 100 2.46 -21.93 16.79
N PRO A 101 2.49 -22.04 18.12
CA PRO A 101 1.28 -22.22 18.92
C PRO A 101 0.38 -20.99 18.85
N TRP A 102 -0.94 -21.19 18.99
CA TRP A 102 -1.91 -20.09 18.99
C TRP A 102 -1.78 -19.16 20.20
N ASP A 103 -1.32 -19.72 21.33
CA ASP A 103 -1.08 -18.98 22.57
C ASP A 103 0.27 -18.22 22.55
N ASP A 104 1.12 -18.48 21.56
CA ASP A 104 2.36 -17.72 21.37
C ASP A 104 2.01 -16.35 20.75
N PRO A 105 2.39 -15.22 21.36
CA PRO A 105 2.14 -13.89 20.79
C PRO A 105 2.70 -13.73 19.37
N LYS A 106 3.73 -14.50 18.99
CA LYS A 106 4.27 -14.53 17.62
C LYS A 106 3.25 -14.94 16.57
N PHE A 107 2.25 -15.74 16.93
CA PHE A 107 1.18 -16.14 16.01
C PHE A 107 0.46 -14.90 15.48
N MET A 108 -0.07 -14.08 16.38
CA MET A 108 -0.81 -12.88 16.01
C MET A 108 0.08 -11.79 15.40
N GLU A 109 1.34 -11.69 15.83
CA GLU A 109 2.31 -10.80 15.19
C GLU A 109 2.50 -11.15 13.72
N LEU A 110 2.69 -12.44 13.41
CA LEU A 110 2.89 -12.94 12.05
C LEU A 110 1.61 -12.82 11.20
N VAL A 111 0.43 -13.07 11.79
CA VAL A 111 -0.87 -12.80 11.12
C VAL A 111 -1.01 -11.33 10.77
N ALA A 112 -0.75 -10.43 11.71
CA ALA A 112 -0.87 -8.99 11.48
C ALA A 112 0.15 -8.47 10.45
N GLU A 113 1.38 -8.96 10.50
CA GLU A 113 2.43 -8.59 9.54
C GLU A 113 2.08 -9.06 8.12
N GLN A 114 1.66 -10.31 7.97
CA GLN A 114 1.23 -10.84 6.67
C GLN A 114 0.00 -10.11 6.13
N ALA A 115 -1.00 -9.82 6.99
CA ALA A 115 -2.20 -9.07 6.63
C ALA A 115 -1.83 -7.68 6.09
N LEU A 116 -0.98 -6.95 6.81
CA LEU A 116 -0.55 -5.61 6.42
C LEU A 116 0.27 -5.64 5.13
N ARG A 117 1.15 -6.63 4.96
CA ARG A 117 1.96 -6.78 3.74
C ARG A 117 1.07 -6.98 2.51
N ARG A 118 0.11 -7.90 2.58
CA ARG A 118 -0.85 -8.15 1.49
C ARG A 118 -1.75 -6.95 1.22
N PHE A 119 -2.18 -6.25 2.27
CA PHE A 119 -2.93 -5.01 2.11
C PHE A 119 -2.11 -3.94 1.35
N ARG A 120 -0.82 -3.80 1.66
CA ARG A 120 0.08 -2.85 0.95
C ARG A 120 0.28 -3.24 -0.51
N GLU A 121 0.42 -4.52 -0.82
CA GLU A 121 0.55 -5.01 -2.20
C GLU A 121 -0.71 -4.69 -3.03
N ASN A 122 -1.90 -4.97 -2.48
CA ASN A 122 -3.19 -4.68 -3.13
C ASN A 122 -3.47 -3.17 -3.25
N ALA A 123 -2.72 -2.35 -2.52
CA ALA A 123 -2.87 -0.91 -2.54
C ALA A 123 -2.03 -0.26 -3.68
N VAL A 124 -1.15 -0.99 -4.37
CA VAL A 124 -0.26 -0.40 -5.39
C VAL A 124 -0.85 -0.40 -6.81
N GLU A 125 -2.14 -0.74 -6.98
CA GLU A 125 -2.86 -0.62 -8.28
C GLU A 125 -3.12 0.84 -8.71
#